data_AF-A0A356G586-F1
#
_entry.id   AF-A0A356G586-F1
#
_cell.length_a   1.000
_cell.length_b   1.000
_cell.length_c   1.000
_cell.angle_alpha   90.00
_cell.angle_beta   90.00
_cell.angle_gamma   90.00
#
_symmetry.space_group_name_H-M   'P 1'
#
loop_
_entity.id
_entity.type
_entity.pdbx_description
1 polymer ?
#
loop_
_entity_poly.entity_id
_entity_poly.type
_entity_poly.pdbx_seq_one_letter_code
_entity_poly.pdbx_strand_id
1 'polypeptide(L)'
;MAQLFDIKKVVVGPRNLEAVVEVAPSAPLMTSDDTEGTELVLDLMPALADHLCLGDSSPRFGDVVADTELAHLLEHVSVELLARTDAAGDTPSGQTTQVGERTYQITLACPDDVLVAGALSSAVWILQWAYSGGGEPQPDVDAIADGLVGLVESLEPAAAGEGPVEEPADVAEGEPEA
;
A
#
# COMPACT_ATOMS: atom_id res chain seq x y z
N MET A 1 9.09 -7.55 -19.80
CA MET A 1 10.07 -7.03 -18.84
C MET A 1 10.04 -7.88 -17.60
N ALA A 2 11.17 -8.02 -16.90
CA ALA A 2 11.20 -8.73 -15.62
C ALA A 2 10.58 -7.84 -14.54
N GLN A 3 9.81 -8.46 -13.65
CA GLN A 3 9.18 -7.79 -12.51
C GLN A 3 10.27 -7.31 -11.53
N LEU A 4 10.21 -6.07 -11.02
CA LEU A 4 11.20 -5.54 -10.07
C LEU A 4 11.14 -6.23 -8.71
N PHE A 5 9.94 -6.49 -8.21
CA PHE A 5 9.70 -7.05 -6.88
C PHE A 5 8.83 -8.30 -6.97
N ASP A 6 9.22 -9.35 -6.26
CA ASP A 6 8.38 -10.51 -6.01
C ASP A 6 7.88 -10.50 -4.56
N ILE A 7 6.56 -10.44 -4.36
CA ILE A 7 5.94 -10.46 -3.03
C ILE A 7 5.84 -11.93 -2.58
N LYS A 8 6.78 -12.35 -1.72
CA LYS A 8 6.90 -13.74 -1.25
C LYS A 8 5.85 -14.12 -0.22
N LYS A 9 5.45 -13.16 0.62
CA LYS A 9 4.53 -13.38 1.73
C LYS A 9 3.84 -12.07 2.08
N VAL A 10 2.55 -12.16 2.41
CA VAL A 10 1.77 -11.09 3.01
C VAL A 10 1.13 -11.60 4.30
N VAL A 11 1.21 -10.81 5.37
CA VAL A 11 0.50 -11.04 6.63
C VAL A 11 -0.33 -9.79 6.90
N VAL A 12 -1.64 -10.00 7.06
CA VAL A 12 -2.57 -8.92 7.41
C VAL A 12 -2.80 -8.95 8.92
N GLY A 13 -2.39 -7.89 9.59
CA GLY A 13 -2.67 -7.62 10.99
C GLY A 13 -3.86 -6.69 11.17
N PRO A 14 -4.30 -6.45 12.42
CA PRO A 14 -5.45 -5.60 12.70
C PRO A 14 -5.22 -4.10 12.46
N ARG A 15 -3.96 -3.68 12.28
CA ARG A 15 -3.57 -2.26 12.10
C ARG A 15 -2.46 -2.08 11.06
N ASN A 16 -1.96 -3.16 10.50
CA ASN A 16 -0.85 -3.12 9.58
C ASN A 16 -0.86 -4.32 8.62
N LEU A 17 -0.18 -4.14 7.51
CA LEU A 17 0.17 -5.20 6.58
C LEU A 17 1.68 -5.38 6.60
N GLU A 18 2.15 -6.62 6.69
CA GLU A 18 3.56 -6.98 6.55
C GLU A 18 3.76 -7.75 5.25
N ALA A 19 4.60 -7.25 4.36
CA ALA A 19 4.97 -7.89 3.10
C ALA A 19 6.45 -8.25 3.10
N VAL A 20 6.78 -9.51 2.81
CA VAL A 20 8.15 -9.91 2.48
C VAL A 20 8.31 -9.82 0.97
N VAL A 21 9.17 -8.91 0.51
CA VAL A 21 9.45 -8.64 -0.89
C VAL A 21 10.88 -9.04 -1.24
N GLU A 22 11.08 -9.59 -2.43
CA GLU A 22 12.40 -9.88 -3.00
C GLU A 22 12.63 -9.01 -4.22
N VAL A 23 13.74 -8.27 -4.23
CA VAL A 23 14.17 -7.46 -5.38
C VAL A 23 14.80 -8.38 -6.42
N ALA A 24 14.27 -8.36 -7.63
CA ALA A 24 14.69 -9.23 -8.72
C ALA A 24 16.20 -9.09 -8.99
N PRO A 25 16.91 -10.17 -9.38
CA PRO A 25 18.36 -10.10 -9.63
C PRO A 25 18.77 -9.10 -10.72
N SER A 26 17.86 -8.79 -11.65
CA SER A 26 18.08 -7.81 -12.72
C SER A 26 17.70 -6.38 -12.36
N ALA A 27 17.06 -6.18 -11.20
CA ALA A 27 16.66 -4.86 -10.72
C ALA A 27 17.81 -4.18 -9.96
N PRO A 28 17.87 -2.84 -9.94
CA PRO A 28 18.76 -2.11 -9.05
C PRO A 28 18.46 -2.45 -7.58
N LEU A 29 19.48 -2.47 -6.72
CA LEU A 29 19.27 -2.64 -5.28
C LEU A 29 19.14 -1.31 -4.57
N MET A 30 19.90 -0.32 -5.02
CA MET A 30 19.91 1.04 -4.51
C MET A 30 19.24 1.97 -5.52
N THR A 31 18.62 3.04 -5.04
CA THR A 31 18.12 4.11 -5.92
C THR A 31 19.25 4.78 -6.72
N SER A 32 20.48 4.78 -6.20
CA SER A 32 21.67 5.27 -6.88
C SER A 32 22.15 4.40 -8.05
N ASP A 33 21.72 3.14 -8.14
CA ASP A 33 22.06 2.23 -9.25
C ASP A 33 21.31 2.62 -10.55
N ASP A 34 20.19 3.33 -10.44
CA ASP A 34 19.40 3.88 -11.55
C ASP A 34 18.77 5.21 -11.14
N THR A 35 19.52 6.28 -11.38
CA THR A 35 19.10 7.64 -11.04
C THR A 35 17.96 8.13 -11.92
N GLU A 36 17.87 7.68 -13.18
CA GLU A 36 16.80 8.08 -14.10
C GLU A 36 15.45 7.52 -13.63
N GLY A 37 15.42 6.23 -13.23
CA GLY A 37 14.24 5.63 -12.61
C GLY A 37 13.84 6.35 -11.32
N THR A 38 14.81 6.71 -10.48
CA THR A 38 14.56 7.46 -9.24
C THR A 38 13.99 8.86 -9.49
N GLU A 39 14.54 9.59 -10.47
CA GLU A 39 14.06 10.92 -10.87
C GLU A 39 12.61 10.86 -11.37
N LEU A 40 12.25 9.86 -12.18
CA LEU A 40 10.87 9.67 -12.65
C LEU A 40 9.87 9.48 -11.50
N VAL A 41 10.26 8.79 -10.42
CA VAL A 41 9.42 8.63 -9.23
C VAL A 41 9.23 9.96 -8.50
N LEU A 42 10.31 10.74 -8.35
CA LEU A 42 10.26 12.04 -7.67
C LEU A 42 9.50 13.10 -8.48
N ASP A 43 9.59 13.06 -9.81
CA ASP A 43 8.79 13.93 -10.69
C ASP A 43 7.31 13.58 -10.60
N LEU A 44 6.99 12.28 -10.49
CA LEU A 44 5.62 11.80 -10.36
C LEU A 44 5.03 12.08 -8.96
N MET A 45 5.84 11.97 -7.91
CA MET A 45 5.43 12.11 -6.51
C MET A 45 6.39 13.04 -5.74
N PRO A 46 6.35 14.36 -6.01
CA PRO A 46 7.30 15.31 -5.42
C PRO A 46 7.19 15.42 -3.89
N ALA A 47 6.03 15.10 -3.31
CA ALA A 47 5.81 15.12 -1.86
C ALA A 47 6.67 14.08 -1.11
N LEU A 48 7.18 13.04 -1.79
CA LEU A 48 8.10 12.05 -1.19
C LEU A 48 9.31 12.72 -0.55
N ALA A 49 9.80 13.82 -1.13
CA ALA A 49 10.96 14.54 -0.61
C ALA A 49 10.74 15.09 0.82
N ASP A 50 9.48 15.36 1.18
CA ASP A 50 9.09 15.91 2.47
C ASP A 50 8.70 14.85 3.50
N HIS A 51 8.69 13.56 3.13
CA HIS A 51 8.39 12.48 4.07
C HIS A 51 9.40 12.46 5.21
N LEU A 52 8.91 12.27 6.44
CA LEU A 52 9.78 11.99 7.58
C LEU A 52 10.29 10.54 7.48
N CYS A 53 11.61 10.38 7.47
CA CYS A 53 12.26 9.08 7.47
C CYS A 53 13.16 8.99 8.71
N LEU A 54 12.78 8.17 9.69
CA LEU A 54 13.52 8.06 10.97
C LEU A 54 14.50 6.88 10.99
N GLY A 55 14.53 6.09 9.92
CA GLY A 55 15.39 4.89 9.79
C GLY A 55 16.77 5.16 9.20
N ASP A 56 16.94 6.29 8.51
CA ASP A 56 18.14 6.58 7.71
C ASP A 56 19.04 7.66 8.32
N SER A 57 20.08 8.03 7.55
CA SER A 57 21.08 9.04 7.93
C SER A 57 20.54 10.47 8.06
N SER A 58 19.33 10.76 7.56
CA SER A 58 18.64 12.04 7.68
C SER A 58 17.18 11.85 8.10
N PRO A 59 16.57 12.80 8.87
CA PRO A 59 15.16 12.76 9.23
C PRO A 59 14.18 12.96 8.06
N ARG A 60 14.64 13.35 6.87
CA ARG A 60 13.81 13.56 5.68
C ARG A 60 14.20 12.60 4.57
N PHE A 61 13.20 12.03 3.93
CA PHE A 61 13.41 11.09 2.84
C PHE A 61 14.08 11.74 1.62
N GLY A 62 13.76 13.00 1.31
CA GLY A 62 14.41 13.74 0.21
C GLY A 62 15.92 13.89 0.35
N ASP A 63 16.47 13.77 1.56
CA ASP A 63 17.92 13.85 1.79
C ASP A 63 18.64 12.50 1.57
N VAL A 64 17.90 11.40 1.53
CA VAL A 64 18.43 10.03 1.46
C VAL A 64 17.98 9.27 0.21
N VAL A 65 16.91 9.71 -0.45
CA VAL A 65 16.30 9.05 -1.61
C VAL A 65 17.26 8.86 -2.77
N ALA A 66 18.31 9.69 -2.89
CA ALA A 66 19.33 9.55 -3.93
C ALA A 66 20.23 8.31 -3.76
N ASP A 67 20.30 7.73 -2.55
CA ASP A 67 21.11 6.56 -2.24
C ASP A 67 20.52 5.77 -1.05
N THR A 68 19.36 5.15 -1.27
CA THR A 68 18.67 4.29 -0.30
C THR A 68 18.23 2.99 -0.99
N GLU A 69 17.83 1.97 -0.24
CA GLU A 69 17.37 0.71 -0.83
C GLU A 69 16.11 0.92 -1.67
N LEU A 70 16.03 0.24 -2.82
CA LEU A 70 14.85 0.30 -3.69
C LEU A 70 13.58 -0.18 -2.97
N ALA A 71 13.72 -1.13 -2.04
CA ALA A 71 12.62 -1.57 -1.17
C ALA A 71 12.17 -0.50 -0.17
N HIS A 72 13.06 0.39 0.26
CA HIS A 72 12.72 1.53 1.12
C HIS A 72 11.96 2.60 0.34
N LEU A 73 12.35 2.85 -0.92
CA LEU A 73 11.54 3.67 -1.82
C LEU A 73 10.14 3.07 -2.04
N LEU A 74 10.01 1.75 -2.18
CA LEU A 74 8.70 1.08 -2.30
C LEU A 74 7.80 1.32 -1.09
N GLU A 75 8.36 1.31 0.13
CA GLU A 75 7.63 1.68 1.34
C GLU A 75 7.12 3.13 1.24
N HIS A 76 7.99 4.09 0.94
CA HIS A 76 7.62 5.50 0.88
C HIS A 76 6.57 5.81 -0.20
N VAL A 77 6.66 5.18 -1.37
CA VAL A 77 5.63 5.29 -2.43
C VAL A 77 4.29 4.70 -1.96
N SER A 78 4.32 3.59 -1.22
CA SER A 78 3.10 3.01 -0.65
C SER A 78 2.48 3.94 0.40
N VAL A 79 3.28 4.55 1.26
CA VAL A 79 2.86 5.53 2.27
C VAL A 79 2.27 6.78 1.62
N GLU A 80 2.86 7.28 0.54
CA GLU A 80 2.35 8.43 -0.22
C GLU A 80 0.98 8.14 -0.83
N LEU A 81 0.80 6.96 -1.44
CA LEU A 81 -0.51 6.54 -1.97
C LEU A 81 -1.57 6.47 -0.87
N LEU A 82 -1.24 5.89 0.29
CA LEU A 82 -2.13 5.86 1.44
C LEU A 82 -2.49 7.27 1.93
N ALA A 83 -1.51 8.17 2.01
CA ALA A 83 -1.72 9.54 2.45
C ALA A 83 -2.67 10.32 1.54
N ARG A 84 -2.66 10.05 0.24
CA ARG A 84 -3.57 10.69 -0.73
C ARG A 84 -5.01 10.20 -0.68
N THR A 85 -5.27 9.05 -0.08
CA THR A 85 -6.62 8.48 -0.04
C THR A 85 -7.54 9.14 0.99
N ASP A 86 -6.98 9.82 2.00
CA ASP A 86 -7.70 10.32 3.20
C ASP A 86 -8.53 9.22 3.95
N ALA A 87 -8.39 7.96 3.54
CA ALA A 87 -9.14 6.81 4.04
C ALA A 87 -8.27 5.86 4.89
N ALA A 88 -6.96 6.09 4.95
CA ALA A 88 -6.01 5.25 5.66
C ALA A 88 -6.09 5.34 7.20
N GLY A 89 -6.95 6.22 7.75
CA GLY A 89 -7.16 6.38 9.18
C GLY A 89 -6.12 7.30 9.84
N ASP A 90 -5.29 6.73 10.72
CA ASP A 90 -4.17 7.46 11.34
C ASP A 90 -3.13 7.87 10.28
N THR A 91 -2.16 8.73 10.65
CA THR A 91 -1.07 9.13 9.74
C THR A 91 -0.37 7.89 9.18
N PRO A 92 -0.41 7.65 7.86
CA PRO A 92 0.21 6.49 7.25
C PRO A 92 1.70 6.47 7.57
N SER A 93 2.21 5.30 7.90
CA SER A 93 3.62 5.11 8.21
C SER A 93 4.08 3.73 7.76
N GLY A 94 5.38 3.62 7.51
CA GLY A 94 6.00 2.40 7.05
C GLY A 94 7.24 2.05 7.88
N GLN A 95 7.71 0.83 7.67
CA GLN A 95 9.04 0.40 8.10
C GLN A 95 9.58 -0.66 7.15
N THR A 96 10.79 -0.45 6.66
CA THR A 96 11.54 -1.39 5.84
C THR A 96 12.63 -2.03 6.70
N THR A 97 12.79 -3.34 6.57
CA THR A 97 13.84 -4.08 7.26
C THR A 97 14.41 -5.14 6.33
N GLN A 98 15.73 -5.13 6.14
CA GLN A 98 16.40 -6.16 5.35
C GLN A 98 16.39 -7.48 6.13
N VAL A 99 15.89 -8.55 5.49
CA VAL A 99 15.77 -9.90 6.07
C VAL A 99 16.55 -10.96 5.28
N GLY A 100 17.13 -10.56 4.13
CA GLY A 100 18.01 -11.37 3.29
C GLY A 100 18.81 -10.49 2.32
N GLU A 101 19.62 -11.09 1.46
CA GLU A 101 20.52 -10.35 0.56
C GLU A 101 19.77 -9.36 -0.35
N ARG A 102 18.66 -9.79 -0.95
CA ARG A 102 17.77 -8.97 -1.77
C ARG A 102 16.33 -9.02 -1.26
N THR A 103 16.15 -9.37 0.01
CA THR A 103 14.85 -9.65 0.61
C THR A 103 14.60 -8.69 1.76
N TYR A 104 13.44 -8.05 1.74
CA TYR A 104 13.06 -7.02 2.69
C TYR A 104 11.67 -7.32 3.23
N GLN A 105 11.46 -7.02 4.51
CA GLN A 105 10.13 -6.92 5.09
C GLN A 105 9.71 -5.46 5.08
N ILE A 106 8.55 -5.17 4.50
CA ILE A 106 7.90 -3.87 4.53
C ILE A 106 6.66 -4.00 5.40
N THR A 107 6.58 -3.20 6.45
CA THR A 107 5.40 -3.07 7.29
C THR A 107 4.72 -1.74 6.98
N LEU A 108 3.43 -1.75 6.66
CA LEU A 108 2.62 -0.55 6.38
C LEU A 108 1.50 -0.44 7.41
N ALA A 109 1.42 0.69 8.11
CA ALA A 109 0.35 0.99 9.05
C ALA A 109 -0.88 1.51 8.31
N CYS A 110 -1.93 0.68 8.29
CA CYS A 110 -3.25 1.01 7.77
C CYS A 110 -4.22 -0.07 8.27
N PRO A 111 -5.37 0.30 8.85
CA PRO A 111 -6.35 -0.66 9.36
C PRO A 111 -7.20 -1.31 8.25
N ASP A 112 -7.30 -0.69 7.08
CA ASP A 112 -8.05 -1.23 5.93
C ASP A 112 -7.14 -2.10 5.07
N ASP A 113 -7.45 -3.40 5.00
CA ASP A 113 -6.61 -4.41 4.37
C ASP A 113 -6.62 -4.34 2.84
N VAL A 114 -7.75 -3.95 2.26
CA VAL A 114 -7.91 -3.75 0.82
C VAL A 114 -7.13 -2.52 0.38
N LEU A 115 -7.25 -1.43 1.13
CA LEU A 115 -6.56 -0.17 0.85
C LEU A 115 -5.04 -0.35 0.88
N VAL A 116 -4.50 -0.98 1.93
CA VAL A 116 -3.05 -1.18 2.09
C VAL A 116 -2.47 -2.18 1.10
N ALA A 117 -3.19 -3.26 0.79
CA ALA A 117 -2.77 -4.20 -0.25
C ALA A 117 -2.79 -3.54 -1.64
N GLY A 118 -3.82 -2.73 -1.92
CA GLY A 118 -3.95 -1.98 -3.16
C GLY A 118 -2.86 -0.91 -3.32
N ALA A 119 -2.54 -0.17 -2.26
CA ALA A 119 -1.46 0.82 -2.24
C ALA A 119 -0.10 0.17 -2.50
N LEU A 120 0.22 -0.92 -1.81
CA LEU A 120 1.47 -1.67 -2.03
C LEU A 120 1.58 -2.20 -3.47
N SER A 121 0.50 -2.79 -3.98
CA SER A 121 0.44 -3.30 -5.37
C SER A 121 0.65 -2.18 -6.40
N SER A 122 0.00 -1.04 -6.18
CA SER A 122 0.12 0.14 -7.03
C SER A 122 1.52 0.75 -6.98
N ALA A 123 2.15 0.79 -5.79
CA ALA A 123 3.52 1.23 -5.62
C ALA A 123 4.52 0.33 -6.38
N VAL A 124 4.34 -1.00 -6.34
CA VAL A 124 5.13 -1.95 -7.15
C VAL A 124 4.98 -1.63 -8.65
N TRP A 125 3.77 -1.34 -9.10
CA TRP A 125 3.52 -0.99 -10.50
C TRP A 125 4.17 0.36 -10.89
N ILE A 126 4.07 1.39 -10.05
CA ILE A 126 4.69 2.70 -10.27
C ILE A 126 6.22 2.58 -10.38
N LEU A 127 6.83 1.83 -9.45
CA LEU A 127 8.27 1.58 -9.52
C LEU A 127 8.64 0.77 -10.75
N GLN A 128 7.84 -0.24 -11.13
CA GLN A 128 8.05 -0.97 -12.37
C GLN A 128 8.03 -0.03 -13.57
N TRP A 129 7.09 0.91 -13.64
CA TRP A 129 7.02 1.90 -14.71
C TRP A 129 8.28 2.78 -14.75
N ALA A 130 8.67 3.35 -13.61
CA ALA A 130 9.79 4.27 -13.52
C ALA A 130 11.13 3.61 -13.91
N TYR A 131 11.48 2.49 -13.28
CA TYR A 131 12.73 1.75 -13.54
C TYR A 131 12.67 0.88 -14.82
N SER A 132 11.62 1.04 -15.63
CA SER A 132 11.55 0.53 -17.00
C SER A 132 11.68 1.62 -18.06
N GLY A 133 12.03 2.84 -17.65
CA GLY A 133 12.25 3.98 -18.54
C GLY A 133 11.03 4.88 -18.78
N GLY A 134 10.00 4.82 -17.92
CA GLY A 134 8.96 5.85 -17.87
C GLY A 134 8.06 6.00 -19.11
N GLY A 135 7.71 4.90 -19.78
CA GLY A 135 6.91 4.92 -21.02
C GLY A 135 5.42 5.25 -20.84
N GLU A 136 4.68 5.34 -21.95
CA GLU A 136 3.22 5.53 -21.89
C GLU A 136 2.46 4.21 -21.61
N PRO A 137 1.37 4.24 -20.82
CA PRO A 137 0.84 5.40 -20.11
C PRO A 137 1.64 5.72 -18.83
N GLN A 138 1.87 7.00 -18.58
CA GLN A 138 2.37 7.47 -17.29
C GLN A 138 1.33 7.20 -16.18
N PRO A 139 1.74 6.73 -14.98
CA PRO A 139 0.87 6.63 -13.83
C PRO A 139 0.18 7.97 -13.51
N ASP A 140 -1.11 7.93 -13.22
CA ASP A 140 -1.84 9.05 -12.65
C ASP A 140 -2.06 8.75 -11.17
N VAL A 141 -1.26 9.39 -10.31
CA VAL A 141 -1.22 9.09 -8.87
C VAL A 141 -2.55 9.43 -8.19
N ASP A 142 -3.20 10.52 -8.60
CA ASP A 142 -4.46 10.94 -8.02
C ASP A 142 -5.59 10.00 -8.47
N ALA A 143 -5.61 9.61 -9.75
CA ALA A 143 -6.56 8.61 -10.23
C ALA A 143 -6.35 7.22 -9.60
N ILE A 144 -5.11 6.84 -9.28
CA ILE A 144 -4.82 5.62 -8.52
C ILE A 144 -5.40 5.73 -7.12
N ALA A 145 -5.15 6.83 -6.40
CA ALA A 145 -5.68 7.04 -5.05
C ALA A 145 -7.22 7.01 -5.05
N ASP A 146 -7.86 7.72 -5.98
CA ASP A 146 -9.32 7.71 -6.16
C ASP A 146 -9.84 6.29 -6.45
N GLY A 147 -9.13 5.54 -7.29
CA GLY A 147 -9.47 4.15 -7.61
C GLY A 147 -9.36 3.21 -6.41
N LEU A 148 -8.37 3.42 -5.54
CA LEU A 148 -8.22 2.67 -4.29
C LEU A 148 -9.38 2.95 -3.33
N VAL A 149 -9.76 4.22 -3.17
CA VAL A 149 -10.93 4.61 -2.35
C VAL A 149 -12.20 3.97 -2.91
N GLY A 150 -12.45 4.11 -4.21
CA GLY A 150 -13.63 3.51 -4.85
C GLY A 150 -13.67 1.97 -4.76
N LEU A 151 -12.50 1.32 -4.73
CA LEU A 151 -12.43 -0.12 -4.49
C LEU A 151 -12.90 -0.47 -3.08
N VAL A 152 -12.40 0.22 -2.05
CA VAL A 152 -12.82 0.02 -0.65
C VAL A 152 -14.31 0.27 -0.49
N GLU A 153 -14.82 1.40 -1.00
CA GLU A 153 -16.24 1.75 -0.95
C GLU A 153 -17.14 0.70 -1.62
N SER A 154 -16.66 0.06 -2.70
CA SER A 154 -17.42 -0.99 -3.39
C SER A 154 -17.60 -2.28 -2.58
N LEU A 155 -16.76 -2.48 -1.56
CA LEU A 155 -16.75 -3.65 -0.69
C LEU A 155 -17.49 -3.40 0.62
N GLU A 156 -17.74 -2.13 0.97
CA GLU A 156 -18.64 -1.82 2.08
C GLU A 156 -19.99 -2.49 1.80
N PRO A 157 -20.50 -3.31 2.74
CA PRO A 157 -21.78 -3.96 2.54
C PRO A 157 -22.81 -2.86 2.32
N ALA A 158 -23.39 -2.79 1.11
CA ALA A 158 -24.46 -1.86 0.78
C ALA A 158 -25.42 -1.88 1.94
N ALA A 159 -25.43 -0.81 2.75
CA ALA A 159 -26.00 -0.80 4.10
C ALA A 159 -27.24 -1.65 4.06
N ALA A 160 -27.15 -2.86 4.62
CA ALA A 160 -28.21 -3.84 4.51
C ALA A 160 -29.41 -3.08 5.04
N GLY A 161 -30.34 -2.74 4.14
CA GLY A 161 -31.48 -1.94 4.51
C GLY A 161 -32.03 -2.62 5.74
N GLU A 162 -32.03 -1.90 6.85
CA GLU A 162 -32.71 -2.29 8.07
C GLU A 162 -34.20 -2.27 7.72
N GLY A 163 -34.62 -3.20 6.88
CA GLY A 163 -35.99 -3.67 6.83
C GLY A 163 -36.26 -4.27 8.21
N PRO A 164 -37.44 -4.02 8.78
CA PRO A 164 -37.72 -4.43 10.14
C PRO A 164 -37.44 -5.93 10.25
N VAL A 165 -36.60 -6.28 11.24
CA VAL A 165 -36.47 -7.66 11.67
C VAL A 165 -37.82 -8.01 12.26
N GLU A 166 -38.69 -8.65 11.47
CA GLU A 166 -39.95 -9.19 11.98
C GLU A 166 -39.58 -10.27 13.00
N GLU A 167 -39.71 -9.93 14.29
CA GLU A 167 -39.62 -10.91 15.37
C GLU A 167 -40.62 -12.04 15.08
N PRO A 168 -40.23 -13.32 15.23
CA PRO A 168 -41.19 -14.41 15.11
C PRO A 168 -42.25 -14.22 16.20
N ALA A 169 -43.49 -13.99 15.77
CA ALA A 169 -44.63 -13.86 16.66
C ALA A 169 -44.75 -15.10 17.56
N ASP A 170 -44.76 -14.85 18.86
CA ASP A 170 -45.05 -15.82 19.91
C ASP A 170 -46.45 -16.42 19.65
N VAL A 171 -46.49 -17.67 19.20
CA VAL A 171 -47.74 -18.45 19.10
C VAL A 171 -48.04 -19.04 20.46
N ALA A 172 -48.75 -18.26 21.26
CA ALA A 172 -49.37 -18.72 22.48
C ALA A 172 -50.66 -19.53 22.19
N GLU A 173 -50.79 -20.59 22.99
CA GLU A 173 -52.00 -21.32 23.44
C GLU A 173 -52.54 -22.52 22.65
N GLY A 174 -52.72 -23.60 23.42
CA GLY A 174 -53.65 -24.68 23.15
C GLY A 174 -53.44 -25.92 24.02
N GLU A 175 -53.69 -25.85 25.33
CA GLU A 175 -53.95 -27.04 26.15
C GLU A 175 -55.16 -27.81 25.62
N PRO A 176 -55.19 -29.15 25.78
CA PRO A 176 -56.46 -29.81 26.00
C PRO A 176 -56.45 -30.63 27.30
N GLU A 177 -57.41 -30.32 28.17
CA GLU A 177 -57.95 -31.24 29.17
C GLU A 177 -58.73 -32.38 28.48
N ALA A 178 -58.42 -33.63 28.84
CA ALA A 178 -59.37 -34.73 29.12
C ALA A 178 -58.63 -35.98 29.61
#